data_AF-A0AAN8QI28-F1
#
_entry.id   AF-A0AAN8QI28-F1
#
_cell.length_a   1.000
_cell.length_b   1.000
_cell.length_c   1.000
_cell.angle_alpha   90.00
_cell.angle_beta   90.00
_cell.angle_gamma   90.00
#
_symmetry.space_group_name_H-M   'P 1'
#
loop_
_entity.id
_entity.type
_entity.pdbx_description
1 polymer ?
#
loop_
_entity_poly.entity_id
_entity_poly.type
_entity_poly.pdbx_seq_one_letter_code
_entity_poly.pdbx_strand_id
1 'polypeptide(L)'
;MPRLSSSQRCHPLIRKIFKVALLNLQKAPRLAGNSFLIKPFLKQCLFWGLKKKKKKKKKKKKKKKKKKKKKKKKKKKKKKKKKKKKKKKKKKKKKKKKKKKGGDWLELSANGLKQRAAVVVPQSPVFHPGLGSQFSLNLLSAFPEDLEVSDYCFELLAIFGQRYSTYVNCLVSAARPVKVCQNCYGTYGNLMEIYKNISSDQMGPGNVSCRDSLLRSDRLMLVFLLYNNLEDIWTASECNRCVSPGHHSLTNDTLYFMATLNQSLSCFEKYQKQGNHSELCKECKATYRGLNELYSRMEKNHTLCIDIEDSMNMTRILWSKNFNCSFPRAETVPVIAVSSFMLFLPVIFYLSSFLHSEQKKRKLIHPKRAKSNTSFMNIQDKFS
;
A
#
# COMPACT_ATOMS: atom_id res chain seq x y z
N MET A 1 17.56 9.64 -41.09
CA MET A 1 16.25 10.24 -41.42
C MET A 1 15.65 10.94 -40.19
N PRO A 2 15.84 12.25 -39.98
CA PRO A 2 15.28 12.94 -38.82
C PRO A 2 13.80 13.30 -39.06
N ARG A 3 12.93 12.94 -38.11
CA ARG A 3 11.51 13.35 -38.11
C ARG A 3 11.38 14.75 -37.51
N LEU A 4 10.87 15.68 -38.32
CA LEU A 4 10.44 17.02 -37.90
C LEU A 4 9.39 16.96 -36.78
N SER A 5 9.66 17.74 -35.73
CA SER A 5 8.74 18.00 -34.62
C SER A 5 7.62 18.94 -35.08
N SER A 6 6.36 18.53 -34.92
CA SER A 6 5.18 19.40 -35.03
C SER A 6 4.52 19.55 -33.66
N SER A 7 4.84 20.63 -32.95
CA SER A 7 4.10 21.02 -31.73
C SER A 7 3.98 22.54 -31.55
N GLN A 8 3.53 23.26 -32.56
CA GLN A 8 2.97 24.60 -32.34
C GLN A 8 1.57 24.47 -31.73
N ARG A 9 1.51 24.57 -30.39
CA ARG A 9 0.26 24.66 -29.63
C ARG A 9 -0.22 26.12 -29.62
N CYS A 10 -1.26 26.45 -30.38
CA CYS A 10 -1.90 27.76 -30.30
C CYS A 10 -2.47 28.06 -28.89
N HIS A 11 -1.98 29.15 -28.29
CA HIS A 11 -2.39 29.68 -26.99
C HIS A 11 -3.84 30.21 -27.04
N PRO A 12 -4.67 30.05 -25.98
CA PRO A 12 -6.05 30.55 -25.96
C PRO A 12 -6.21 32.06 -26.13
N LEU A 13 -5.16 32.86 -25.92
CA LEU A 13 -5.13 34.30 -26.23
C LEU A 13 -5.02 34.58 -27.73
N ILE A 14 -4.16 33.84 -28.46
CA ILE A 14 -4.00 33.95 -29.92
C ILE A 14 -5.34 33.66 -30.62
N ARG A 15 -6.13 32.74 -30.06
CA ARG A 15 -7.47 32.40 -30.57
C ARG A 15 -8.52 33.49 -30.36
N LYS A 16 -8.34 34.37 -29.36
CA LYS A 16 -9.21 35.55 -29.16
C LYS A 16 -8.77 36.68 -30.07
N ILE A 17 -7.46 36.90 -30.21
CA ILE A 17 -6.87 37.91 -31.10
C ILE A 17 -7.26 37.63 -32.57
N PHE A 18 -7.13 36.39 -33.05
CA PHE A 18 -7.55 36.02 -34.41
C PHE A 18 -9.06 36.16 -34.65
N LYS A 19 -9.89 35.97 -33.62
CA LYS A 19 -11.35 36.08 -33.75
C LYS A 19 -11.80 37.54 -33.82
N VAL A 20 -11.09 38.45 -33.15
CA VAL A 20 -11.29 39.90 -33.25
C VAL A 20 -10.76 40.42 -34.60
N ALA A 21 -9.60 39.93 -35.06
CA ALA A 21 -9.07 40.27 -36.38
C ALA A 21 -9.98 39.83 -37.54
N LEU A 22 -10.58 38.63 -37.48
CA LEU A 22 -11.52 38.16 -38.50
C LEU A 22 -12.85 38.95 -38.52
N LEU A 23 -13.31 39.42 -37.36
CA LEU A 23 -14.52 40.25 -37.26
C LEU A 23 -14.29 41.68 -37.78
N ASN A 24 -13.04 42.17 -37.71
CA ASN A 24 -12.67 43.48 -38.27
C ASN A 24 -12.40 43.42 -39.79
N LEU A 25 -11.99 42.27 -40.34
CA LEU A 25 -11.79 42.12 -41.80
C LEU A 25 -13.09 42.02 -42.60
N GLN A 26 -14.23 41.76 -41.95
CA GLN A 26 -15.53 41.63 -42.62
C GLN A 26 -16.21 42.99 -42.90
N LYS A 27 -15.55 44.10 -42.55
CA LYS A 27 -16.04 45.48 -42.76
C LYS A 27 -15.27 46.26 -43.84
N ALA A 28 -14.29 45.65 -44.52
CA ALA A 28 -13.55 46.30 -45.60
C ALA A 28 -14.01 45.75 -46.97
N PRO A 29 -14.60 46.59 -47.85
CA PRO A 29 -14.87 46.18 -49.22
C PRO A 29 -13.59 46.32 -50.06
N ARG A 30 -13.37 45.31 -50.90
CA ARG A 30 -12.38 45.21 -52.00
C ARG A 30 -10.91 45.08 -51.60
N LEU A 31 -10.43 43.84 -51.66
CA LEU A 31 -9.17 43.45 -52.33
C LEU A 31 -9.24 41.93 -52.56
N ALA A 32 -9.68 41.55 -53.75
CA ALA A 32 -9.72 40.18 -54.22
C ALA A 32 -8.36 39.82 -54.82
N GLY A 33 -7.66 38.86 -54.22
CA GLY A 33 -6.39 38.37 -54.76
C GLY A 33 -5.51 37.68 -53.71
N ASN A 34 -5.98 36.55 -53.17
CA ASN A 34 -5.23 35.46 -52.50
C ASN A 34 -6.04 34.82 -51.36
N SER A 35 -7.08 34.07 -51.72
CA SER A 35 -7.95 33.35 -50.76
C SER A 35 -7.68 31.85 -50.65
N PHE A 36 -6.60 31.34 -51.25
CA PHE A 36 -6.33 29.89 -51.34
C PHE A 36 -5.58 29.26 -50.14
N LEU A 37 -4.92 30.05 -49.28
CA LEU A 37 -4.09 29.50 -48.18
C LEU A 37 -4.73 29.49 -46.77
N ILE A 38 -5.86 30.15 -46.54
CA ILE A 38 -6.39 30.36 -45.18
C ILE A 38 -7.45 29.31 -44.77
N LYS A 39 -8.20 28.76 -45.73
CA LYS A 39 -9.26 27.76 -45.50
C LYS A 39 -8.78 26.46 -44.82
N PRO A 40 -7.63 25.85 -45.16
CA PRO A 40 -7.19 24.61 -44.50
C PRO A 40 -6.80 24.82 -43.03
N PHE A 41 -6.24 25.99 -42.68
CA PHE A 41 -5.83 26.32 -41.30
C PHE A 41 -7.01 26.46 -40.33
N LEU A 42 -8.12 27.05 -40.79
CA LEU A 42 -9.35 27.18 -39.99
C LEU A 42 -10.01 25.83 -39.71
N LYS A 43 -10.02 24.91 -40.70
CA LYS A 43 -10.58 23.55 -40.56
C LYS A 43 -9.77 22.72 -39.54
N GLN A 44 -8.44 22.81 -39.58
CA GLN A 44 -7.53 22.18 -38.61
C GLN A 44 -7.79 22.69 -37.18
N CYS A 45 -7.97 24.01 -37.02
CA CYS A 45 -8.22 24.65 -35.73
C CYS A 45 -9.56 24.23 -35.11
N LEU A 46 -10.64 24.20 -35.90
CA LEU A 46 -11.98 23.78 -35.43
C LEU A 46 -11.97 22.32 -34.96
N PHE A 47 -11.32 21.43 -35.70
CA PHE A 47 -11.19 20.02 -35.33
C PHE A 47 -10.44 19.82 -34.00
N TRP A 48 -9.36 20.58 -33.79
CA TRP A 48 -8.62 20.58 -32.53
C TRP A 48 -9.43 21.13 -31.35
N GLY A 49 -10.29 22.13 -31.60
CA GLY A 49 -11.23 22.68 -30.62
C GLY A 49 -12.24 21.64 -30.12
N LEU A 50 -12.81 20.84 -31.03
CA LEU A 50 -13.75 19.77 -30.72
C LEU A 50 -13.08 18.62 -29.94
N LYS A 51 -11.86 18.20 -30.32
CA LYS A 51 -11.06 17.23 -29.55
C LYS A 51 -10.78 17.72 -28.13
N LYS A 52 -10.45 19.00 -27.94
CA LYS A 52 -10.20 19.59 -26.61
C LYS A 52 -11.46 19.64 -25.75
N LYS A 53 -12.63 19.98 -26.33
CA LYS A 53 -13.95 19.90 -25.64
C LYS A 53 -14.27 18.46 -25.21
N LYS A 54 -14.10 17.46 -26.10
CA LYS A 54 -14.30 16.03 -25.76
C LYS A 54 -13.35 15.57 -24.63
N LYS A 55 -12.07 15.95 -24.66
CA LYS A 55 -11.08 15.63 -23.60
C LYS A 55 -11.45 16.27 -22.25
N LYS A 56 -11.94 17.52 -22.25
CA LYS A 56 -12.40 18.23 -21.03
C LYS A 56 -13.65 17.56 -20.44
N LYS A 57 -14.61 17.13 -21.27
CA LYS A 57 -15.83 16.39 -20.85
C LYS A 57 -15.46 15.01 -20.25
N LYS A 58 -14.52 14.28 -20.86
CA LYS A 58 -13.98 12.99 -20.34
C LYS A 58 -13.27 13.17 -18.98
N LYS A 59 -12.46 14.21 -18.82
CA LYS A 59 -11.78 14.54 -17.54
C LYS A 59 -12.79 14.89 -16.43
N LYS A 60 -13.85 15.65 -16.74
CA LYS A 60 -14.93 15.99 -15.79
C LYS A 60 -15.71 14.73 -15.34
N LYS A 61 -16.04 13.81 -16.27
CA LYS A 61 -16.69 12.51 -15.98
C LYS A 61 -15.81 11.61 -15.09
N LYS A 62 -14.49 11.54 -15.35
CA LYS A 62 -13.53 10.78 -14.51
C LYS A 62 -13.42 11.36 -13.09
N LYS A 63 -13.39 12.70 -12.93
CA LYS A 63 -13.38 13.37 -11.62
C LYS A 63 -14.66 13.08 -10.82
N LYS A 64 -15.85 13.11 -11.46
CA LYS A 64 -17.15 12.76 -10.83
C LYS A 64 -17.18 11.30 -10.37
N LYS A 65 -16.67 10.34 -11.18
CA LYS A 65 -16.57 8.91 -10.82
C LYS A 65 -15.63 8.67 -9.63
N LYS A 66 -14.47 9.37 -9.57
CA LYS A 66 -13.52 9.29 -8.44
C LYS A 66 -14.14 9.84 -7.13
N LYS A 67 -14.88 10.96 -7.20
CA LYS A 67 -15.60 11.53 -6.04
C LYS A 67 -16.70 10.59 -5.51
N LYS A 68 -17.45 9.91 -6.39
CA LYS A 68 -18.47 8.91 -6.01
C LYS A 68 -17.84 7.66 -5.36
N LYS A 69 -16.72 7.15 -5.88
CA LYS A 69 -15.95 6.04 -5.26
C LYS A 69 -15.43 6.42 -3.85
N LYS A 70 -14.85 7.62 -3.67
CA LYS A 70 -14.35 8.10 -2.36
C LYS A 70 -15.48 8.21 -1.32
N LYS A 71 -16.66 8.72 -1.71
CA LYS A 71 -17.87 8.76 -0.85
C LYS A 71 -18.33 7.34 -0.45
N LYS A 72 -18.37 6.37 -1.38
CA LYS A 72 -18.72 4.96 -1.06
C LYS A 72 -17.72 4.32 -0.08
N LYS A 73 -16.40 4.50 -0.26
CA LYS A 73 -15.36 3.98 0.65
C LYS A 73 -15.49 4.58 2.06
N LYS A 74 -15.78 5.88 2.18
CA LYS A 74 -16.01 6.56 3.48
C LYS A 74 -17.27 6.01 4.19
N LYS A 75 -18.37 5.75 3.46
CA LYS A 75 -19.59 5.11 4.02
C LYS A 75 -19.31 3.68 4.50
N LYS A 76 -18.58 2.85 3.74
CA LYS A 76 -18.20 1.48 4.16
C LYS A 76 -17.32 1.50 5.43
N LYS A 77 -16.32 2.39 5.51
CA LYS A 77 -15.45 2.54 6.71
C LYS A 77 -16.26 2.93 7.96
N LYS A 78 -17.23 3.86 7.83
CA LYS A 78 -18.15 4.24 8.92
C LYS A 78 -19.02 3.04 9.38
N LYS A 79 -19.57 2.24 8.47
CA LYS A 79 -20.35 1.03 8.81
C LYS A 79 -19.49 -0.02 9.55
N LYS A 80 -18.24 -0.28 9.10
CA LYS A 80 -17.32 -1.22 9.77
C LYS A 80 -16.97 -0.76 11.20
N LYS A 81 -16.71 0.55 11.40
CA LYS A 81 -16.45 1.13 12.73
C LYS A 81 -17.66 1.01 13.67
N LYS A 82 -18.90 1.23 13.18
CA LYS A 82 -20.14 1.01 13.96
C LYS A 82 -20.32 -0.47 14.35
N LYS A 83 -20.09 -1.43 13.45
CA LYS A 83 -20.14 -2.88 13.76
C LYS A 83 -19.11 -3.29 14.82
N LYS A 84 -17.86 -2.80 14.73
CA LYS A 84 -16.79 -3.09 15.72
C LYS A 84 -17.15 -2.53 17.11
N LYS A 85 -17.73 -1.32 17.20
CA LYS A 85 -18.24 -0.75 18.46
C LYS A 85 -19.38 -1.58 19.07
N LYS A 86 -20.36 -2.04 18.26
CA LYS A 86 -21.44 -2.92 18.74
C LYS A 86 -20.91 -4.26 19.28
N LYS A 87 -19.96 -4.91 18.58
CA LYS A 87 -19.31 -6.15 19.05
C LYS A 87 -18.58 -5.96 20.38
N LYS A 88 -17.81 -4.86 20.54
CA LYS A 88 -17.14 -4.54 21.82
C LYS A 88 -18.13 -4.33 22.97
N LYS A 89 -19.26 -3.62 22.75
CA LYS A 89 -20.31 -3.46 23.77
C LYS A 89 -20.95 -4.79 24.17
N LYS A 90 -21.24 -5.69 23.21
CA LYS A 90 -21.75 -7.05 23.51
C LYS A 90 -20.76 -7.89 24.33
N LYS A 91 -19.46 -7.87 23.98
CA LYS A 91 -18.41 -8.56 24.77
C LYS A 91 -18.31 -8.02 26.21
N LYS A 92 -18.37 -6.69 26.41
CA LYS A 92 -18.37 -6.09 27.76
C LYS A 92 -19.60 -6.50 28.58
N LYS A 93 -20.81 -6.54 27.98
CA LYS A 93 -22.02 -7.02 28.67
C LYS A 93 -21.92 -8.51 29.05
N LYS A 94 -21.38 -9.37 28.18
CA LYS A 94 -21.15 -10.80 28.49
C LYS A 94 -20.14 -10.99 29.63
N LYS A 95 -19.04 -10.22 29.67
CA LYS A 95 -18.07 -10.26 30.78
C LYS A 95 -18.69 -9.82 32.12
N LYS A 96 -19.52 -8.76 32.12
CA LYS A 96 -20.25 -8.34 33.34
C LYS A 96 -21.24 -9.41 33.83
N LYS A 97 -21.97 -10.09 32.93
CA LYS A 97 -22.85 -11.21 33.32
C LYS A 97 -22.08 -12.42 33.88
N LYS A 98 -20.90 -12.76 33.32
CA LYS A 98 -20.06 -13.84 33.87
C LYS A 98 -19.52 -13.51 35.27
N LYS A 99 -19.07 -12.27 35.51
CA LYS A 99 -18.64 -11.84 36.86
C LYS A 99 -19.77 -11.89 37.89
N LYS A 100 -21.01 -11.57 37.51
CA LYS A 100 -22.16 -11.66 38.43
C LYS A 100 -22.61 -13.10 38.73
N LYS A 101 -22.28 -14.08 37.87
CA LYS A 101 -22.58 -15.51 38.09
C LYS A 101 -21.45 -16.29 38.79
N GLY A 102 -20.23 -15.74 38.84
CA GLY A 102 -19.10 -16.36 39.53
C GLY A 102 -18.87 -15.85 40.96
N GLY A 103 -19.80 -15.05 41.50
CA GLY A 103 -19.78 -14.60 42.89
C GLY A 103 -20.45 -15.56 43.86
N ASP A 104 -21.33 -16.46 43.39
CA ASP A 104 -22.08 -17.40 44.23
C ASP A 104 -21.36 -18.74 44.49
N TRP A 105 -20.18 -18.97 43.91
CA TRP A 105 -19.44 -20.24 44.04
C TRP A 105 -18.14 -20.12 44.85
N LEU A 106 -17.89 -18.95 45.44
CA LEU A 106 -16.65 -18.65 46.17
C LEU A 106 -16.97 -18.26 47.62
N GLU A 107 -17.84 -19.04 48.28
CA GLU A 107 -18.11 -18.95 49.72
C GLU A 107 -18.29 -20.34 50.35
N LEU A 108 -17.63 -21.38 49.81
CA LEU A 108 -17.72 -22.76 50.35
C LEU A 108 -16.44 -23.60 50.24
N SER A 109 -15.28 -23.00 49.93
CA SER A 109 -14.02 -23.74 49.91
C SER A 109 -12.84 -22.84 50.29
N ALA A 110 -12.77 -22.49 51.57
CA ALA A 110 -11.64 -21.79 52.16
C ALA A 110 -11.50 -22.14 53.64
N ASN A 111 -11.47 -23.43 53.98
CA ASN A 111 -11.00 -23.91 55.29
C ASN A 111 -10.27 -25.23 55.06
N GLY A 112 -8.93 -25.17 54.96
CA GLY A 112 -8.10 -26.36 54.83
C GLY A 112 -6.89 -26.12 53.93
N LEU A 113 -5.94 -25.30 54.38
CA LEU A 113 -4.49 -25.53 54.21
C LEU A 113 -3.73 -24.36 54.88
N LYS A 114 -3.46 -24.50 56.17
CA LYS A 114 -2.39 -23.79 56.88
C LYS A 114 -1.70 -24.81 57.76
N GLN A 115 -0.57 -25.34 57.30
CA GLN A 115 0.56 -25.74 58.15
C GLN A 115 1.66 -26.35 57.28
N ARG A 116 2.75 -25.59 57.11
CA ARG A 116 4.14 -25.96 57.45
C ARG A 116 5.10 -25.14 56.59
N ALA A 117 5.64 -24.09 57.21
CA ALA A 117 6.83 -23.38 56.78
C ALA A 117 7.76 -23.35 58.00
N ALA A 118 8.87 -24.07 57.91
CA ALA A 118 10.04 -24.13 58.81
C ALA A 118 10.90 -25.27 58.22
N VAL A 119 12.19 -25.17 57.87
CA VAL A 119 13.30 -24.27 58.20
C VAL A 119 14.26 -24.36 57.00
N VAL A 120 14.86 -23.25 56.58
CA VAL A 120 15.98 -23.23 55.61
C VAL A 120 17.22 -22.74 56.35
N VAL A 121 18.25 -23.58 56.44
CA VAL A 121 19.62 -23.21 56.80
C VAL A 121 20.50 -23.43 55.55
N PRO A 122 21.43 -22.53 55.21
CA PRO A 122 22.23 -22.67 54.00
C PRO A 122 23.56 -23.37 54.31
N GLN A 123 23.83 -24.48 53.65
CA GLN A 123 25.19 -24.99 53.47
C GLN A 123 25.43 -25.30 52.01
N SER A 124 26.41 -24.61 51.44
CA SER A 124 26.95 -24.79 50.10
C SER A 124 27.65 -26.15 49.98
N PRO A 125 27.53 -26.85 48.83
CA PRO A 125 28.53 -27.84 48.46
C PRO A 125 29.28 -27.45 47.19
N VAL A 126 30.59 -27.60 47.32
CA VAL A 126 31.63 -27.60 46.30
C VAL A 126 31.33 -28.67 45.25
N PHE A 127 31.53 -28.32 43.97
CA PHE A 127 31.38 -29.21 42.82
C PHE A 127 32.50 -30.26 42.78
N HIS A 128 32.12 -31.54 42.72
CA HIS A 128 32.95 -32.63 42.18
C HIS A 128 32.19 -33.28 41.00
N PRO A 129 32.85 -33.54 39.86
CA PRO A 129 32.24 -34.23 38.73
C PRO A 129 32.48 -35.74 38.85
N GLY A 130 31.42 -36.54 38.92
CA GLY A 130 31.56 -38.00 38.87
C GLY A 130 30.27 -38.76 39.15
N LEU A 131 29.77 -39.43 38.11
CA LEU A 131 28.89 -40.62 38.10
C LEU A 131 27.59 -40.61 38.93
N GLY A 132 26.46 -40.77 38.22
CA GLY A 132 25.20 -41.26 38.81
C GLY A 132 23.95 -40.53 38.35
N SER A 133 23.67 -40.49 37.05
CA SER A 133 22.37 -40.06 36.53
C SER A 133 21.32 -41.13 36.83
N GLN A 134 20.79 -41.15 38.06
CA GLN A 134 19.55 -41.82 38.41
C GLN A 134 18.49 -40.78 38.78
N PHE A 135 17.92 -40.15 37.77
CA PHE A 135 16.61 -39.51 37.88
C PHE A 135 15.59 -40.37 37.13
N SER A 136 15.22 -41.51 37.73
CA SER A 136 13.99 -42.23 37.37
C SER A 136 12.89 -41.81 38.34
N LEU A 137 12.25 -40.68 38.08
CA LEU A 137 10.94 -40.37 38.66
C LEU A 137 9.87 -40.76 37.63
N ASN A 138 9.66 -42.07 37.49
CA ASN A 138 8.46 -42.62 36.85
C ASN A 138 7.27 -42.40 37.78
N LEU A 139 6.68 -41.20 37.74
CA LEU A 139 5.35 -40.95 38.27
C LEU A 139 4.33 -41.25 37.16
N LEU A 140 4.15 -42.54 36.85
CA LEU A 140 3.03 -43.02 36.06
C LEU A 140 1.80 -43.03 36.99
N SER A 141 1.07 -41.91 37.01
CA SER A 141 -0.31 -41.94 37.49
C SER A 141 -1.13 -42.77 36.49
N ALA A 142 -1.46 -44.00 36.85
CA ALA A 142 -2.40 -44.83 36.11
C ALA A 142 -3.78 -44.18 36.19
N PHE A 143 -4.14 -43.46 35.13
CA PHE A 143 -5.53 -43.08 34.86
C PHE A 143 -6.26 -44.32 34.33
N PRO A 144 -7.55 -44.50 34.65
CA PRO A 144 -8.31 -45.68 34.21
C PRO A 144 -8.32 -45.82 32.68
N GLU A 145 -8.13 -47.04 32.17
CA GLU A 145 -8.03 -47.38 30.74
C GLU A 145 -9.23 -46.89 29.88
N ASP A 146 -10.38 -46.57 30.48
CA ASP A 146 -11.56 -46.04 29.77
C ASP A 146 -11.40 -44.58 29.27
N LEU A 147 -10.26 -43.96 29.53
CA LEU A 147 -9.87 -42.63 29.04
C LEU A 147 -8.74 -42.67 28.01
N GLU A 148 -8.44 -43.86 27.48
CA GLU A 148 -7.41 -44.05 26.46
C GLU A 148 -7.90 -43.54 25.10
N VAL A 149 -7.20 -42.52 24.60
CA VAL A 149 -7.28 -42.12 23.20
C VAL A 149 -6.93 -43.36 22.36
N SER A 150 -7.82 -43.75 21.43
CA SER A 150 -7.57 -44.91 20.55
C SER A 150 -6.19 -44.84 19.88
N ASP A 151 -5.50 -45.98 19.76
CA ASP A 151 -4.21 -46.11 19.09
C ASP A 151 -4.20 -45.44 17.70
N TYR A 152 -5.31 -45.53 16.98
CA TYR A 152 -5.51 -44.84 15.70
C TYR A 152 -5.37 -43.31 15.82
N CYS A 153 -5.97 -42.71 16.85
CA CYS A 153 -5.86 -41.28 17.09
C CYS A 153 -4.46 -40.87 17.55
N PHE A 154 -3.75 -41.73 18.31
CA PHE A 154 -2.34 -41.53 18.63
C PHE A 154 -1.45 -41.55 17.38
N GLU A 155 -1.70 -42.46 16.45
CA GLU A 155 -0.98 -42.52 15.17
C GLU A 155 -1.19 -41.24 14.36
N LEU A 156 -2.44 -40.78 14.21
CA LEU A 156 -2.73 -39.51 13.54
C LEU A 156 -2.04 -38.32 14.22
N LEU A 157 -1.99 -38.31 15.55
CA LEU A 157 -1.31 -37.27 16.32
C LEU A 157 0.21 -37.30 16.09
N ALA A 158 0.82 -38.48 16.03
CA ALA A 158 2.24 -38.65 15.72
C ALA A 158 2.56 -38.13 14.31
N ILE A 159 1.73 -38.48 13.32
CA ILE A 159 1.87 -37.98 11.94
C ILE A 159 1.69 -36.45 11.92
N PHE A 160 0.71 -35.90 12.63
CA PHE A 160 0.54 -34.46 12.76
C PHE A 160 1.80 -33.78 13.31
N GLY A 161 2.39 -34.34 14.38
CA GLY A 161 3.64 -33.84 14.97
C GLY A 161 4.79 -33.81 13.96
N GLN A 162 4.96 -34.88 13.18
CA GLN A 162 5.99 -34.99 12.15
C GLN A 162 5.78 -33.98 11.00
N ARG A 163 4.54 -33.82 10.51
CA ARG A 163 4.22 -32.86 9.44
C ARG A 163 4.34 -31.42 9.94
N TYR A 164 3.94 -31.15 11.18
CA TYR A 164 4.07 -29.86 11.83
C TYR A 164 5.53 -29.43 11.93
N SER A 165 6.40 -30.29 12.48
CA SER A 165 7.83 -29.98 12.63
C SER A 165 8.51 -29.76 11.28
N THR A 166 8.18 -30.59 10.28
CA THR A 166 8.68 -30.45 8.91
C THR A 166 8.29 -29.11 8.29
N TYR A 167 7.01 -28.71 8.43
CA TYR A 167 6.54 -27.43 7.91
C TYR A 167 7.20 -26.24 8.61
N VAL A 168 7.28 -26.26 9.95
CA VAL A 168 7.94 -25.20 10.72
C VAL A 168 9.42 -25.09 10.35
N ASN A 169 10.13 -26.21 10.20
CA ASN A 169 11.53 -26.21 9.77
C ASN A 169 11.70 -25.56 8.39
N CYS A 170 10.79 -25.86 7.45
CA CYS A 170 10.76 -25.19 6.16
C CYS A 170 10.53 -23.68 6.28
N LEU A 171 9.57 -23.24 7.11
CA LEU A 171 9.29 -21.81 7.33
C LEU A 171 10.51 -21.05 7.84
N VAL A 172 11.22 -21.62 8.82
CA VAL A 172 12.43 -21.01 9.41
C VAL A 172 13.53 -20.92 8.36
N SER A 173 13.76 -21.99 7.61
CA SER A 173 14.79 -22.04 6.56
C SER A 173 14.50 -21.10 5.39
N ALA A 174 13.23 -20.87 5.08
CA ALA A 174 12.77 -19.98 4.01
C ALA A 174 12.45 -18.55 4.49
N ALA A 175 12.80 -18.19 5.73
CA ALA A 175 12.49 -16.87 6.28
C ALA A 175 13.36 -15.76 5.70
N ARG A 176 14.60 -16.06 5.28
CA ARG A 176 15.55 -15.09 4.72
C ARG A 176 16.49 -15.73 3.67
N PRO A 177 16.43 -15.32 2.39
CA PRO A 177 15.41 -14.45 1.77
C PRO A 177 14.02 -15.11 1.79
N VAL A 178 12.95 -14.31 1.81
CA VAL A 178 11.59 -14.84 2.01
C VAL A 178 11.16 -15.67 0.79
N LYS A 179 11.02 -16.98 0.99
CA LYS A 179 10.57 -17.96 -0.03
C LYS A 179 9.56 -18.96 0.54
N VAL A 180 8.76 -18.51 1.50
CA VAL A 180 7.86 -19.35 2.29
C VAL A 180 6.80 -20.01 1.41
N CYS A 181 6.17 -19.24 0.51
CA CYS A 181 5.11 -19.79 -0.34
C CYS A 181 5.67 -20.75 -1.40
N GLN A 182 6.85 -20.47 -1.95
CA GLN A 182 7.48 -21.30 -2.97
C GLN A 182 8.10 -22.58 -2.45
N ASN A 183 8.72 -22.57 -1.28
CA ASN A 183 9.43 -23.73 -0.77
C ASN A 183 8.56 -24.62 0.12
N CYS A 184 7.56 -24.03 0.80
CA CYS A 184 6.82 -24.74 1.85
C CYS A 184 5.37 -25.06 1.48
N TYR A 185 4.96 -24.91 0.21
CA TYR A 185 3.58 -25.21 -0.17
C TYR A 185 3.22 -26.68 -0.03
N GLY A 186 4.12 -27.60 -0.40
CA GLY A 186 3.86 -29.04 -0.30
C GLY A 186 3.78 -29.51 1.15
N THR A 187 4.69 -29.04 2.00
CA THR A 187 4.68 -29.36 3.44
C THR A 187 3.46 -28.77 4.15
N TYR A 188 2.99 -27.59 3.74
CA TYR A 188 1.72 -27.03 4.21
C TYR A 188 0.52 -27.88 3.78
N GLY A 189 0.50 -28.34 2.52
CA GLY A 189 -0.55 -29.21 1.98
C GLY A 189 -0.69 -30.50 2.80
N ASN A 190 0.43 -31.18 3.07
CA ASN A 190 0.46 -32.40 3.87
C ASN A 190 -0.02 -32.17 5.32
N LEU A 191 0.37 -31.05 5.94
CA LEU A 191 -0.11 -30.67 7.27
C LEU A 191 -1.62 -30.38 7.27
N MET A 192 -2.13 -29.71 6.24
CA MET A 192 -3.55 -29.43 6.07
C MET A 192 -4.36 -30.71 5.92
N GLU A 193 -3.84 -31.69 5.19
CA GLU A 193 -4.48 -32.99 4.98
C GLU A 193 -4.61 -33.77 6.28
N ILE A 194 -3.52 -33.98 7.02
CA ILE A 194 -3.57 -34.73 8.29
C ILE A 194 -4.48 -34.04 9.32
N TYR A 195 -4.46 -32.71 9.38
CA TYR A 195 -5.35 -31.97 10.27
C TYR A 195 -6.82 -32.10 9.85
N LYS A 196 -7.12 -32.15 8.55
CA LYS A 196 -8.47 -32.44 8.05
C LYS A 196 -8.92 -33.84 8.46
N ASN A 197 -8.04 -34.84 8.38
CA ASN A 197 -8.38 -36.20 8.80
C ASN A 197 -8.73 -36.24 10.30
N ILE A 198 -7.91 -35.62 11.16
CA ILE A 198 -8.18 -35.51 12.61
C ILE A 198 -9.48 -34.73 12.90
N SER A 199 -9.71 -33.64 12.18
CA SER A 199 -10.85 -32.75 12.44
C SER A 199 -12.15 -33.17 11.76
N SER A 200 -12.10 -34.19 10.90
CA SER A 200 -13.25 -34.72 10.20
C SER A 200 -14.17 -35.48 11.15
N ASP A 201 -15.44 -35.59 10.76
CA ASP A 201 -16.43 -36.41 11.46
C ASP A 201 -16.42 -37.86 10.94
N GLN A 202 -15.44 -38.24 10.11
CA GLN A 202 -15.30 -39.62 9.64
C GLN A 202 -14.83 -40.50 10.81
N MET A 203 -15.53 -41.60 11.03
CA MET A 203 -15.13 -42.59 12.02
C MET A 203 -13.95 -43.41 11.48
N GLY A 204 -12.91 -43.53 12.30
CA GLY A 204 -11.78 -44.42 12.04
C GLY A 204 -12.14 -45.89 12.28
N PRO A 205 -11.16 -46.80 12.15
CA PRO A 205 -11.33 -48.19 12.58
C PRO A 205 -11.81 -48.24 14.03
N GLY A 206 -12.85 -49.03 14.30
CA GLY A 206 -13.46 -49.11 15.64
C GLY A 206 -14.53 -48.06 15.96
N ASN A 207 -15.09 -47.37 14.95
CA ASN A 207 -16.12 -46.33 15.13
C ASN A 207 -15.69 -45.12 15.98
N VAL A 208 -14.38 -44.90 16.14
CA VAL A 208 -13.83 -43.81 16.97
C VAL A 208 -13.63 -42.54 16.13
N SER A 209 -14.09 -41.39 16.64
CA SER A 209 -13.78 -40.06 16.08
C SER A 209 -12.70 -39.38 16.91
N CYS A 210 -11.58 -39.01 16.27
CA CYS A 210 -10.47 -38.34 16.95
C CYS A 210 -10.71 -36.84 17.20
N ARG A 211 -11.74 -36.26 16.60
CA ARG A 211 -11.99 -34.82 16.61
C ARG A 211 -12.17 -34.29 18.01
N ASP A 212 -13.09 -34.88 18.77
CA ASP A 212 -13.38 -34.41 20.12
C ASP A 212 -12.26 -34.83 21.08
N SER A 213 -11.75 -36.06 20.94
CA SER A 213 -10.67 -36.62 21.75
C SER A 213 -9.33 -35.87 21.63
N LEU A 214 -8.95 -35.37 20.45
CA LEU A 214 -7.67 -34.68 20.24
C LEU A 214 -7.77 -33.15 20.18
N LEU A 215 -8.90 -32.60 19.74
CA LEU A 215 -9.02 -31.15 19.56
C LEU A 215 -9.82 -30.46 20.66
N ARG A 216 -10.62 -31.17 21.46
CA ARG A 216 -11.56 -30.58 22.42
C ARG A 216 -11.52 -31.16 23.84
N SER A 217 -10.76 -32.21 24.10
CA SER A 217 -10.67 -32.85 25.43
C SER A 217 -10.07 -31.94 26.51
N ASP A 218 -9.11 -31.11 26.13
CA ASP A 218 -8.35 -30.27 27.06
C ASP A 218 -8.60 -28.78 26.86
N ARG A 219 -8.48 -28.02 27.96
CA ARG A 219 -8.71 -26.57 27.98
C ARG A 219 -7.77 -25.79 27.07
N LEU A 220 -6.57 -26.33 26.82
CA LEU A 220 -5.55 -25.70 25.97
C LEU A 220 -5.86 -25.89 24.48
N MET A 221 -6.40 -27.06 24.09
CA MET A 221 -6.66 -27.43 22.70
C MET A 221 -5.39 -27.27 21.84
N LEU A 222 -4.29 -27.90 22.25
CA LEU A 222 -2.95 -27.60 21.72
C LEU A 222 -2.84 -27.82 20.22
N VAL A 223 -3.30 -28.96 19.71
CA VAL A 223 -3.25 -29.32 18.28
C VAL A 223 -3.98 -28.27 17.43
N PHE A 224 -5.18 -27.86 17.88
CA PHE A 224 -5.95 -26.80 17.24
C PHE A 224 -5.17 -25.47 17.24
N LEU A 225 -4.60 -25.06 18.38
CA LEU A 225 -3.85 -23.80 18.47
C LEU A 225 -2.64 -23.78 17.53
N LEU A 226 -1.86 -24.86 17.51
CA LEU A 226 -0.68 -25.00 16.66
C LEU A 226 -1.05 -24.89 15.18
N TYR A 227 -2.07 -25.62 14.74
CA TYR A 227 -2.54 -25.55 13.36
C TYR A 227 -3.03 -24.15 12.97
N ASN A 228 -3.89 -23.52 13.78
CA ASN A 228 -4.43 -22.20 13.45
C ASN A 228 -3.34 -21.12 13.36
N ASN A 229 -2.30 -21.20 14.18
CA ASN A 229 -1.17 -20.25 14.08
C ASN A 229 -0.46 -20.38 12.72
N LEU A 230 -0.27 -21.60 12.24
CA LEU A 230 0.35 -21.85 10.94
C LEU A 230 -0.58 -21.48 9.76
N GLU A 231 -1.88 -21.74 9.90
CA GLU A 231 -2.89 -21.27 8.95
C GLU A 231 -2.92 -19.72 8.87
N ASP A 232 -2.80 -19.04 10.01
CA ASP A 232 -2.72 -17.59 10.07
C ASP A 232 -1.46 -17.06 9.35
N ILE A 233 -0.31 -17.73 9.49
CA ILE A 233 0.92 -17.37 8.75
C ILE A 233 0.71 -17.54 7.24
N TRP A 234 0.17 -18.68 6.81
CA TRP A 234 -0.11 -18.98 5.39
C TRP A 234 -1.06 -17.96 4.77
N THR A 235 -2.17 -17.66 5.47
CA THR A 235 -3.19 -16.73 4.99
C THR A 235 -2.74 -15.27 5.04
N ALA A 236 -1.99 -14.86 6.06
CA ALA A 236 -1.41 -13.51 6.15
C ALA A 236 -0.35 -13.25 5.07
N SER A 237 0.35 -14.29 4.64
CA SER A 237 1.34 -14.26 3.55
C SER A 237 0.70 -14.22 2.16
N GLU A 238 -0.63 -14.35 2.08
CA GLU A 238 -1.41 -14.50 0.83
C GLU A 238 -0.84 -15.59 -0.10
N CYS A 239 -0.29 -16.70 0.44
CA CYS A 239 0.31 -17.77 -0.38
C CYS A 239 -0.68 -18.42 -1.34
N ASN A 240 -1.97 -18.42 -1.02
CA ASN A 240 -3.06 -18.85 -1.92
C ASN A 240 -3.13 -18.06 -3.24
N ARG A 241 -2.46 -16.91 -3.36
CA ARG A 241 -2.35 -16.14 -4.61
C ARG A 241 -1.26 -16.68 -5.54
N CYS A 242 -0.27 -17.36 -4.98
CA CYS A 242 0.92 -17.83 -5.68
C CYS A 242 0.93 -19.35 -5.88
N VAL A 243 0.13 -20.08 -5.12
CA VAL A 243 0.04 -21.54 -5.13
C VAL A 243 -1.34 -21.97 -5.64
N SER A 244 -1.37 -23.07 -6.41
CA SER A 244 -2.59 -23.72 -6.87
C SER A 244 -3.41 -24.28 -5.68
N PRO A 245 -4.75 -24.37 -5.79
CA PRO A 245 -5.62 -24.79 -4.68
C PRO A 245 -5.35 -26.19 -4.09
N GLY A 246 -4.67 -27.07 -4.85
CA GLY A 246 -4.24 -28.39 -4.38
C GLY A 246 -2.88 -28.42 -3.68
N HIS A 247 -2.16 -27.29 -3.56
CA HIS A 247 -0.81 -27.25 -2.98
C HIS A 247 0.19 -28.20 -3.67
N HIS A 248 0.03 -28.42 -4.98
CA HIS A 248 0.95 -29.25 -5.78
C HIS A 248 1.85 -28.42 -6.70
N SER A 249 1.47 -27.18 -7.02
CA SER A 249 2.21 -26.35 -7.98
C SER A 249 2.02 -24.86 -7.72
N LEU A 250 2.96 -24.08 -8.25
CA LEU A 250 2.87 -22.62 -8.32
C LEU A 250 1.97 -22.19 -9.48
N THR A 251 1.35 -21.02 -9.35
CA THR A 251 0.57 -20.45 -10.45
C THR A 251 1.46 -19.99 -11.61
N ASN A 252 0.94 -20.03 -12.83
CA ASN A 252 1.64 -19.58 -14.03
C ASN A 252 2.15 -18.13 -13.90
N ASP A 253 1.38 -17.24 -13.28
CA ASP A 253 1.78 -15.86 -13.02
C ASP A 253 3.00 -15.77 -12.11
N THR A 254 3.05 -16.59 -11.05
CA THR A 254 4.19 -16.67 -10.13
C THR A 254 5.42 -17.22 -10.84
N LEU A 255 5.29 -18.31 -11.59
CA LEU A 255 6.39 -18.89 -12.36
C LEU A 255 6.96 -17.89 -13.37
N TYR A 256 6.09 -17.18 -14.09
CA TYR A 256 6.50 -16.15 -15.04
C TYR A 256 7.22 -14.98 -14.35
N PHE A 257 6.73 -14.55 -13.18
CA PHE A 257 7.41 -13.54 -12.38
C PHE A 257 8.80 -14.00 -11.93
N MET A 258 8.92 -15.23 -11.41
CA MET A 258 10.20 -15.77 -10.95
C MET A 258 11.21 -15.94 -12.10
N ALA A 259 10.77 -16.37 -13.27
CA ALA A 259 11.62 -16.42 -14.46
C ALA A 259 12.13 -15.02 -14.87
N THR A 260 11.24 -14.02 -14.88
CA THR A 260 11.61 -12.63 -15.20
C THR A 260 12.54 -12.02 -14.14
N LEU A 261 12.33 -12.37 -12.87
CA LEU A 261 13.18 -11.96 -11.76
C LEU A 261 14.57 -12.58 -11.90
N ASN A 262 14.66 -13.89 -12.12
CA ASN A 262 15.93 -14.58 -12.33
C ASN A 262 16.69 -13.99 -13.52
N GLN A 263 16.02 -13.72 -14.64
CA GLN A 263 16.64 -13.03 -15.77
C GLN A 263 17.23 -11.66 -15.39
N SER A 264 16.52 -10.89 -14.56
CA SER A 264 16.99 -9.58 -14.09
C SER A 264 18.19 -9.73 -13.15
N LEU A 265 18.14 -10.68 -12.22
CA LEU A 265 19.23 -10.94 -11.27
C LEU A 265 20.48 -11.50 -11.97
N SER A 266 20.33 -12.41 -12.94
CA SER A 266 21.44 -12.91 -13.75
C SER A 266 22.10 -11.78 -14.55
N CYS A 267 21.32 -10.82 -15.06
CA CYS A 267 21.89 -9.62 -15.68
C CYS A 267 22.72 -8.81 -14.68
N PHE A 268 22.20 -8.59 -13.46
CA PHE A 268 22.94 -7.87 -12.43
C PHE A 268 24.23 -8.57 -12.04
N GLU A 269 24.17 -9.89 -11.82
CA GLU A 269 25.31 -10.70 -11.44
C GLU A 269 26.42 -10.68 -12.50
N LYS A 270 26.05 -10.76 -13.79
CA LYS A 270 27.00 -10.70 -14.91
C LYS A 270 27.87 -9.44 -14.86
N TYR A 271 27.25 -8.27 -14.76
CA TYR A 271 27.99 -6.99 -14.75
C TYR A 271 28.61 -6.67 -13.39
N GLN A 272 28.05 -7.23 -12.29
CA GLN A 272 28.64 -7.10 -10.96
C GLN A 272 29.99 -7.83 -10.88
N LYS A 273 30.09 -9.05 -11.42
CA LYS A 273 31.36 -9.80 -11.47
C LYS A 273 32.43 -9.13 -12.32
N GLN A 274 32.02 -8.34 -13.32
CA GLN A 274 32.91 -7.61 -14.23
C GLN A 274 33.40 -6.27 -13.66
N GLY A 275 32.88 -5.80 -12.51
CA GLY A 275 33.23 -4.50 -11.93
C GLY A 275 32.61 -3.28 -12.63
N ASN A 276 31.81 -3.47 -13.69
CA ASN A 276 31.29 -2.40 -14.54
C ASN A 276 29.91 -1.90 -14.07
N HIS A 277 29.85 -1.26 -12.90
CA HIS A 277 28.59 -0.77 -12.33
C HIS A 277 27.84 0.26 -13.21
N SER A 278 28.57 1.09 -13.97
CA SER A 278 27.96 2.11 -14.85
C SER A 278 27.25 1.51 -16.06
N GLU A 279 27.78 0.41 -16.60
CA GLU A 279 27.19 -0.32 -17.73
C GLU A 279 26.00 -1.17 -17.30
N LEU A 280 26.04 -1.75 -16.09
CA LEU A 280 24.94 -2.52 -15.49
C LEU A 280 23.61 -1.75 -15.58
N CYS A 281 23.61 -0.47 -15.19
CA CYS A 281 22.42 0.36 -15.19
C CYS A 281 21.87 0.65 -16.59
N LYS A 282 22.70 0.56 -17.64
CA LYS A 282 22.30 0.77 -19.03
C LYS A 282 21.75 -0.52 -19.62
N GLU A 283 22.51 -1.60 -19.49
CA GLU A 283 22.22 -2.91 -20.09
C GLU A 283 21.05 -3.62 -19.41
N CYS A 284 21.03 -3.66 -18.07
CA CYS A 284 19.96 -4.33 -17.32
C CYS A 284 18.71 -3.45 -17.11
N LYS A 285 18.69 -2.24 -17.70
CA LYS A 285 17.56 -1.30 -17.56
C LYS A 285 16.27 -1.86 -18.15
N ALA A 286 16.37 -2.51 -19.31
CA ALA A 286 15.21 -3.03 -20.04
C ALA A 286 14.57 -4.20 -19.29
N THR A 287 15.39 -5.15 -18.82
CA THR A 287 14.95 -6.32 -18.03
C THR A 287 14.33 -5.88 -16.71
N TYR A 288 15.00 -5.02 -15.94
CA TYR A 288 14.47 -4.49 -14.68
C TYR A 288 13.17 -3.71 -14.88
N ARG A 289 13.06 -2.92 -15.96
CA ARG A 289 11.82 -2.21 -16.30
C ARG A 289 10.69 -3.20 -16.59
N GLY A 290 10.95 -4.26 -17.35
CA GLY A 290 10.00 -5.32 -17.64
C GLY A 290 9.47 -5.98 -16.37
N LEU A 291 10.37 -6.35 -15.45
CA LEU A 291 10.04 -6.89 -14.14
C LEU A 291 9.12 -5.94 -13.34
N ASN A 292 9.45 -4.64 -13.29
CA ASN A 292 8.65 -3.66 -12.55
C ASN A 292 7.27 -3.40 -13.18
N GLU A 293 7.16 -3.48 -14.51
CA GLU A 293 5.89 -3.40 -15.24
C GLU A 293 5.02 -4.65 -14.98
N LEU A 294 5.62 -5.83 -14.93
CA LEU A 294 4.97 -7.08 -14.54
C LEU A 294 4.46 -7.02 -13.10
N TYR A 295 5.31 -6.64 -12.14
CA TYR A 295 4.91 -6.44 -10.74
C TYR A 295 3.74 -5.46 -10.62
N SER A 296 3.80 -4.33 -11.34
CA SER A 296 2.72 -3.31 -11.35
C SER A 296 1.41 -3.81 -11.97
N ARG A 297 1.45 -4.88 -12.79
CA ARG A 297 0.27 -5.56 -13.34
C ARG A 297 -0.32 -6.50 -12.30
N MET A 298 0.52 -7.32 -11.67
CA MET A 298 0.13 -8.25 -10.61
C MET A 298 -0.46 -7.54 -9.39
N GLU A 299 0.13 -6.40 -9.00
CA GLU A 299 -0.39 -5.54 -7.92
C GLU A 299 -1.83 -5.07 -8.20
N LYS A 300 -2.13 -4.72 -9.46
CA LYS A 300 -3.49 -4.30 -9.86
C LYS A 300 -4.47 -5.46 -9.89
N ASN A 301 -3.98 -6.65 -10.24
CA ASN A 301 -4.76 -7.87 -10.27
C ASN A 301 -4.94 -8.50 -8.88
N HIS A 302 -4.21 -8.00 -7.87
CA HIS A 302 -4.20 -8.53 -6.50
C HIS A 302 -3.74 -10.01 -6.46
N THR A 303 -2.70 -10.33 -7.22
CA THR A 303 -2.08 -11.66 -7.32
C THR A 303 -0.69 -11.71 -6.68
N LEU A 304 -0.43 -10.82 -5.70
CA LEU A 304 0.85 -10.79 -4.98
C LEU A 304 0.77 -11.67 -3.73
N CYS A 305 1.86 -12.38 -3.44
CA CYS A 305 2.15 -13.02 -2.16
C CYS A 305 3.45 -12.45 -1.59
N ILE A 306 3.74 -12.78 -0.33
CA ILE A 306 4.91 -12.24 0.38
C ILE A 306 6.23 -12.50 -0.35
N ASP A 307 6.41 -13.67 -0.97
CA ASP A 307 7.61 -14.02 -1.73
C ASP A 307 7.87 -13.05 -2.91
N ILE A 308 6.81 -12.61 -3.59
CA ILE A 308 6.90 -11.66 -4.71
C ILE A 308 7.14 -10.24 -4.19
N GLU A 309 6.48 -9.88 -3.09
CA GLU A 309 6.65 -8.56 -2.48
C GLU A 309 8.07 -8.36 -1.95
N ASP A 310 8.61 -9.34 -1.24
CA ASP A 310 9.96 -9.30 -0.67
C ASP A 310 11.01 -9.34 -1.78
N SER A 311 10.90 -10.25 -2.75
CA SER A 311 11.86 -10.34 -3.84
C SER A 311 11.91 -9.05 -4.66
N MET A 312 10.77 -8.46 -5.03
CA MET A 312 10.73 -7.17 -5.72
C MET A 312 11.29 -6.03 -4.86
N ASN A 313 11.03 -6.04 -3.55
CA ASN A 313 11.57 -5.03 -2.63
C ASN A 313 13.10 -5.11 -2.56
N MET A 314 13.65 -6.31 -2.41
CA MET A 314 15.09 -6.55 -2.42
C MET A 314 15.72 -6.15 -3.76
N THR A 315 15.11 -6.51 -4.90
CA THR A 315 15.59 -6.09 -6.23
C THR A 315 15.58 -4.57 -6.38
N ARG A 316 14.56 -3.87 -5.86
CA ARG A 316 14.51 -2.40 -5.87
C ARG A 316 15.60 -1.78 -5.02
N ILE A 317 15.86 -2.33 -3.83
CA ILE A 317 16.96 -1.89 -2.96
C ILE A 317 18.29 -2.07 -3.69
N LEU A 318 18.53 -3.25 -4.27
CA LEU A 318 19.74 -3.54 -5.03
C LEU A 318 19.92 -2.56 -6.21
N TRP A 319 18.89 -2.35 -7.02
CA TRP A 319 18.93 -1.43 -8.16
C TRP A 319 19.18 0.03 -7.76
N SER A 320 18.51 0.50 -6.70
CA SER A 320 18.52 1.93 -6.34
C SER A 320 19.60 2.33 -5.35
N LYS A 321 19.87 1.51 -4.34
CA LYS A 321 20.83 1.83 -3.27
C LYS A 321 22.19 1.20 -3.49
N ASN A 322 22.24 -0.06 -3.92
CA ASN A 322 23.52 -0.73 -4.09
C ASN A 322 24.19 -0.31 -5.41
N PHE A 323 23.42 -0.27 -6.50
CA PHE A 323 23.94 0.11 -7.82
C PHE A 323 23.71 1.57 -8.20
N ASN A 324 22.94 2.35 -7.42
CA ASN A 324 22.64 3.76 -7.69
C ASN A 324 22.07 4.04 -9.09
N CYS A 325 21.37 3.07 -9.69
CA CYS A 325 20.81 3.18 -11.04
C CYS A 325 19.52 4.03 -11.12
N SER A 326 19.21 4.83 -10.10
CA SER A 326 18.05 5.72 -10.06
C SER A 326 18.33 7.02 -10.81
N PHE A 327 17.85 7.12 -12.04
CA PHE A 327 17.99 8.34 -12.84
C PHE A 327 16.98 9.43 -12.43
N PRO A 328 17.38 10.70 -12.36
CA PRO A 328 16.43 11.81 -12.22
C PRO A 328 15.48 11.82 -13.41
N ARG A 329 14.17 11.94 -13.16
CA ARG A 329 13.16 12.03 -14.23
C ARG A 329 13.43 13.29 -15.06
N ALA A 330 13.50 13.15 -16.38
CA ALA A 330 13.58 14.26 -17.34
C ALA A 330 12.42 15.28 -17.25
N GLU A 331 11.38 14.98 -16.46
CA GLU A 331 10.26 15.88 -16.17
C GLU A 331 10.60 16.98 -15.16
N THR A 332 11.79 16.97 -14.55
CA THR A 332 12.25 18.05 -13.65
C THR A 332 12.42 19.36 -14.41
N VAL A 333 12.98 19.32 -15.61
CA VAL A 333 13.25 20.51 -16.44
C VAL A 333 11.97 21.29 -16.76
N PRO A 334 10.91 20.70 -17.35
CA PRO A 334 9.67 21.44 -17.60
C PRO A 334 8.95 21.87 -16.33
N VAL A 335 9.09 21.14 -15.21
CA VAL A 335 8.51 21.54 -13.93
C VAL A 335 9.20 22.78 -13.37
N ILE A 336 10.55 22.80 -13.37
CA ILE A 336 11.36 23.92 -12.90
C ILE A 336 11.10 25.17 -13.76
N ALA A 337 11.05 25.01 -15.09
CA ALA A 337 10.78 26.11 -16.00
C ALA A 337 9.39 26.74 -15.75
N VAL A 338 8.36 25.91 -15.57
CA VAL A 338 6.99 26.39 -15.31
C VAL A 338 6.87 26.99 -13.91
N SER A 339 7.51 26.42 -12.88
CA SER A 339 7.50 27.00 -11.54
C SER A 339 8.25 28.33 -11.49
N SER A 340 9.40 28.43 -12.15
CA SER A 340 10.19 29.65 -12.26
C SER A 340 9.39 30.77 -12.93
N PHE A 341 8.80 30.51 -14.09
CA PHE A 341 7.97 31.49 -14.80
C PHE A 341 6.80 32.02 -13.94
N MET A 342 6.13 31.14 -13.19
CA MET A 342 5.03 31.54 -12.31
C MET A 342 5.48 32.46 -11.15
N LEU A 343 6.73 32.35 -10.69
CA LEU A 343 7.30 33.20 -9.65
C LEU A 343 7.75 34.58 -10.17
N PHE A 344 8.13 34.69 -11.44
CA PHE A 344 8.53 35.97 -12.05
C PHE A 344 7.34 36.86 -12.45
N LEU A 345 6.15 36.28 -12.69
CA LEU A 345 4.97 37.05 -13.08
C LEU A 345 4.58 38.16 -12.08
N PRO A 346 4.55 37.93 -10.74
CA PRO A 346 4.31 38.99 -9.77
C PRO A 346 5.36 40.09 -9.78
N VAL A 347 6.64 39.74 -9.90
CA VAL A 347 7.75 40.71 -9.93
C VAL A 347 7.60 41.65 -11.13
N ILE A 348 7.37 41.09 -12.31
CA ILE A 348 7.14 41.86 -13.54
C ILE A 348 5.88 42.73 -13.40
N PHE A 349 4.82 42.22 -12.80
CA PHE A 349 3.59 42.99 -12.56
C PHE A 349 3.82 44.20 -11.64
N TYR A 350 4.59 44.02 -10.55
CA TYR A 350 4.93 45.11 -9.64
C TYR A 350 5.84 46.14 -10.30
N LEU A 351 6.90 45.71 -10.99
CA LEU A 351 7.81 46.60 -11.71
C LEU A 351 7.09 47.40 -12.81
N SER A 352 6.23 46.74 -13.59
CA SER A 352 5.44 47.42 -14.63
C SER A 352 4.44 48.41 -14.05
N SER A 353 3.84 48.12 -12.88
CA SER A 353 2.95 49.05 -12.18
C SER A 353 3.70 50.26 -11.63
N PHE A 354 4.90 50.06 -11.10
CA PHE A 354 5.76 51.13 -10.60
C PHE A 354 6.18 52.10 -11.72
N LEU A 355 6.69 51.58 -12.84
CA LEU A 355 7.09 52.39 -13.99
C LEU A 355 5.92 53.17 -14.62
N HIS A 356 4.71 52.58 -14.66
CA HIS A 356 3.52 53.29 -15.16
C HIS A 356 3.00 54.37 -14.19
N SER A 357 3.31 54.26 -12.89
CA SER A 357 2.88 55.25 -11.88
C SER A 357 3.69 56.54 -11.97
N GLU A 358 5.00 56.45 -12.23
CA GLU A 358 5.90 57.59 -12.41
C GLU A 358 5.46 58.53 -13.56
N GLN A 359 4.88 57.97 -14.63
CA GLN A 359 4.41 58.78 -15.77
C GLN A 359 3.05 59.47 -15.57
N LYS A 360 2.37 59.26 -14.43
CA LYS A 360 1.11 59.94 -14.07
C LYS A 360 1.32 61.15 -13.15
N LYS A 361 2.48 61.84 -13.22
CA LYS A 361 2.57 63.22 -12.75
C LYS A 361 1.63 64.07 -13.60
N ARG A 362 0.44 64.33 -13.04
CA ARG A 362 -0.65 65.05 -13.69
C ARG A 362 -0.11 66.36 -14.27
N LYS A 363 -0.34 66.62 -15.56
CA LYS A 363 -0.37 68.00 -16.05
C LYS A 363 -1.41 68.73 -15.18
N LEU A 364 -0.94 69.65 -14.34
CA LEU A 364 -1.79 70.58 -13.61
C LEU A 364 -2.58 71.37 -14.65
N ILE A 365 -3.85 71.02 -14.85
CA ILE A 365 -4.79 71.88 -15.56
C ILE A 365 -5.01 73.06 -14.62
N HIS A 366 -4.36 74.17 -14.92
CA HIS A 366 -4.56 75.43 -14.21
C HIS A 366 -6.03 75.85 -14.41
N PRO A 367 -6.85 75.98 -13.35
CA PRO A 367 -8.19 76.52 -13.50
C PRO A 367 -8.07 77.97 -13.98
N LYS A 368 -8.65 78.27 -15.14
CA LYS A 368 -8.80 79.65 -15.62
C LYS A 368 -9.71 80.40 -14.64
N ARG A 369 -9.11 81.33 -13.91
CA ARG A 369 -9.76 82.27 -12.98
C ARG A 369 -10.89 83.03 -13.71
N ALA A 370 -12.12 82.95 -13.20
CA ALA A 370 -13.18 83.86 -13.61
C ALA A 370 -12.86 85.27 -13.08
N LYS A 371 -12.95 86.29 -13.94
CA LYS A 371 -12.86 87.70 -13.55
C LYS A 371 -14.17 88.08 -12.86
N SER A 372 -14.13 88.47 -11.59
CA SER A 372 -15.23 89.17 -10.92
C SER A 372 -14.94 90.67 -10.95
N ASN A 373 -15.77 91.41 -11.67
CA ASN A 373 -15.83 92.87 -11.63
C ASN A 373 -16.78 93.31 -10.51
N THR A 374 -16.35 94.33 -9.75
CA THR A 374 -17.12 95.39 -9.04
C THR A 374 -18.12 94.93 -7.97
N SER A 375 -18.18 95.47 -6.76
CA SER A 375 -18.24 96.89 -6.41
C SER A 375 -18.14 97.08 -4.88
N PHE A 376 -17.73 98.28 -4.49
CA PHE A 376 -17.80 98.94 -3.19
C PHE A 376 -18.78 98.35 -2.15
N MET A 377 -18.34 98.22 -0.89
CA MET A 377 -18.92 99.00 0.21
C MET A 377 -18.00 99.00 1.44
N ASN A 378 -17.95 100.19 2.02
CA ASN A 378 -17.16 100.69 3.14
C ASN A 378 -17.83 100.30 4.47
N ILE A 379 -17.08 99.81 5.46
CA ILE A 379 -17.40 100.02 6.90
C ILE A 379 -16.10 100.22 7.66
N GLN A 380 -15.98 101.43 8.19
CA GLN A 380 -14.96 101.97 9.07
C GLN A 380 -15.24 101.58 10.54
N ASP A 381 -14.17 101.50 11.33
CA ASP A 381 -14.05 101.75 12.77
C ASP A 381 -14.85 100.91 13.79
N LYS A 382 -14.14 100.30 14.75
CA LYS A 382 -13.87 100.98 16.04
C LYS A 382 -12.83 100.26 16.91
N PHE A 383 -11.95 101.09 17.46
CA PHE A 383 -10.98 100.93 18.55
C PHE A 383 -11.51 100.20 19.80
N SER A 384 -10.66 99.37 20.43
CA SER A 384 -9.92 99.73 21.65
C SER A 384 -8.91 98.64 22.04
#